data_AF-A0A095V2S1-F1
#
_entry.id   AF-A0A095V2S1-F1
#
_cell.length_a   1.000
_cell.length_b   1.000
_cell.length_c   1.000
_cell.angle_alpha   90.00
_cell.angle_beta   90.00
_cell.angle_gamma   90.00
#
_symmetry.space_group_name_H-M   'P 1'
#
loop_
_entity.id
_entity.type
_entity.pdbx_description
1 polymer ?
#
loop_
_entity_poly.entity_id
_entity_poly.type
_entity_poly.pdbx_seq_one_letter_code
_entity_poly.pdbx_strand_id
1 'polypeptide(L)'
;MKKYFIILLVSVIIFSCETKEEDDSYKYLYDKLEESIIREENTLNSIYYKYYYDIKNDSLERKRYDSLYKISVSIDEKLKKLDFSNHKKALKFRDSVAKVFGIPLKFLKDDDNKNLNDSVFKKMMRINILRLRETYHGIRIHRFTAMKVEDK
;
A
#
# COMPACT_ATOMS: atom_id res chain seq x y z
N MET A 1 23.51 57.06 16.52
CA MET A 1 23.87 55.63 16.44
C MET A 1 22.83 54.65 17.03
N LYS A 2 21.99 55.03 18.01
CA LYS A 2 20.99 54.11 18.60
C LYS A 2 19.82 53.71 17.66
N LYS A 3 19.44 54.56 16.70
CA LYS A 3 18.32 54.29 15.76
C LYS A 3 18.61 53.14 14.78
N TYR A 4 19.85 52.99 14.35
CA TYR A 4 20.26 51.91 13.45
C TYR A 4 20.33 50.55 14.14
N PHE A 5 20.59 50.53 15.45
CA PHE A 5 20.63 49.31 16.25
C PHE A 5 19.24 48.65 16.35
N ILE A 6 18.19 49.47 16.44
CA ILE A 6 16.79 48.99 16.47
C ILE A 6 16.40 48.39 15.12
N ILE A 7 16.79 49.02 14.01
CA ILE A 7 16.52 48.52 12.65
C ILE A 7 17.23 47.18 12.42
N LEU A 8 18.46 47.04 12.91
CA LEU A 8 19.25 45.82 12.80
C LEU A 8 18.70 44.68 13.67
N LEU A 9 18.15 44.99 14.85
CA LEU A 9 17.46 44.02 15.70
C LEU A 9 16.15 43.53 15.08
N VAL A 10 15.39 44.43 14.46
CA VAL A 10 14.14 44.08 13.77
C VAL A 10 14.42 43.25 12.52
N SER A 11 15.50 43.53 11.77
CA SER A 11 15.87 42.73 10.60
C SER A 11 16.31 41.31 10.95
N VAL A 12 16.96 41.09 12.10
CA VAL A 12 17.34 39.75 12.58
C VAL A 12 16.12 38.94 12.98
N ILE A 13 15.11 39.57 13.59
CA ILE A 13 13.86 38.89 13.97
C ILE A 13 13.06 38.48 12.73
N ILE A 14 13.02 39.31 11.67
CA ILE A 14 12.33 38.99 10.41
C ILE A 14 13.10 37.91 9.61
N PHE A 15 14.44 37.88 9.67
CA PHE A 15 15.24 36.81 9.04
C PHE A 15 15.27 35.51 9.84
N SER A 16 14.87 35.54 11.11
CA SER A 16 14.65 34.36 11.95
C SER A 16 13.22 33.81 11.80
N CYS A 17 12.40 34.34 10.87
CA CYS A 17 11.22 33.65 10.38
C CYS A 17 11.66 32.27 9.88
N GLU A 18 11.31 31.26 10.67
CA GLU A 18 11.54 29.84 10.47
C GLU A 18 11.52 29.48 8.99
N THR A 19 12.70 29.26 8.41
CA THR A 19 12.81 28.25 7.37
C THR A 19 12.31 26.97 8.02
N LYS A 20 11.07 26.57 7.72
CA LYS A 20 10.61 25.22 7.97
C LYS A 20 11.62 24.34 7.24
N GLU A 21 12.60 23.81 7.95
CA GLU A 21 13.40 22.71 7.43
C GLU A 21 12.38 21.65 7.03
N GLU A 22 12.23 21.42 5.72
CA GLU A 22 11.56 20.22 5.26
C GLU A 22 12.36 19.08 5.88
N ASP A 23 11.74 18.37 6.81
CA ASP A 23 12.36 17.24 7.47
C ASP A 23 12.63 16.16 6.41
N ASP A 24 13.85 16.18 5.85
CA ASP A 24 14.31 15.34 4.75
C ASP A 24 14.11 13.83 5.05
N SER A 25 14.02 13.47 6.33
CA SER A 25 13.75 12.10 6.78
C SER A 25 12.35 11.61 6.39
N TYR A 26 11.33 12.49 6.44
CA TYR A 26 9.96 12.15 6.05
C TYR A 26 9.83 12.04 4.53
N LYS A 27 10.53 12.91 3.79
CA LYS A 27 10.56 12.88 2.32
C LYS A 27 11.19 11.58 1.82
N TYR A 28 12.33 11.19 2.40
CA TYR A 28 12.98 9.92 2.11
C TYR A 28 12.06 8.71 2.36
N LEU A 29 11.40 8.65 3.53
CA LEU A 29 10.46 7.58 3.83
C LEU A 29 9.28 7.54 2.84
N TYR A 30 8.74 8.71 2.53
CA TYR A 30 7.63 8.86 1.59
C TYR A 30 7.98 8.34 0.19
N ASP A 31 9.17 8.70 -0.31
CA ASP A 31 9.66 8.27 -1.62
C ASP A 31 9.92 6.76 -1.66
N LYS A 32 10.50 6.20 -0.59
CA LYS A 32 10.71 4.75 -0.48
C LYS A 32 9.40 3.95 -0.45
N LEU A 33 8.38 4.49 0.21
CA LEU A 33 7.05 3.90 0.19
C LEU A 33 6.43 3.98 -1.21
N GLU A 34 6.64 5.06 -1.95
CA GLU A 34 6.15 5.18 -3.33
C GLU A 34 6.85 4.21 -4.28
N GLU A 35 8.17 4.10 -4.22
CA GLU A 35 8.93 3.08 -4.97
C GLU A 35 8.42 1.67 -4.67
N SER A 36 8.10 1.39 -3.41
CA SER A 36 7.56 0.09 -2.99
C SER A 36 6.18 -0.15 -3.59
N ILE A 37 5.29 0.85 -3.58
CA ILE A 37 3.97 0.75 -4.21
C ILE A 37 4.09 0.42 -5.69
N ILE A 38 4.94 1.15 -6.43
CA ILE A 38 5.14 0.95 -7.87
C ILE A 38 5.63 -0.47 -8.15
N ARG A 39 6.59 -0.96 -7.35
CA ARG A 39 7.11 -2.32 -7.48
C ARG A 39 6.02 -3.37 -7.29
N GLU A 40 5.26 -3.26 -6.22
CA GLU A 40 4.20 -4.20 -5.86
C GLU A 40 3.07 -4.21 -6.90
N GLU A 41 2.71 -3.05 -7.46
CA GLU A 41 1.74 -2.95 -8.57
C GLU A 41 2.26 -3.64 -9.84
N ASN A 42 3.53 -3.43 -10.19
CA ASN A 42 4.14 -4.07 -11.35
C ASN A 42 4.19 -5.59 -11.20
N THR A 43 4.56 -6.10 -10.02
CA THR A 43 4.55 -7.53 -9.71
C THR A 43 3.16 -8.12 -9.88
N LEU A 44 2.14 -7.48 -9.27
CA LEU A 44 0.76 -7.94 -9.34
C LEU A 44 0.23 -7.99 -10.79
N ASN A 45 0.51 -6.94 -11.57
CA ASN A 45 0.14 -6.88 -12.98
C ASN A 45 0.86 -7.95 -13.80
N SER A 46 2.15 -8.19 -13.54
CA SER A 46 2.94 -9.22 -14.21
C SER A 46 2.38 -10.62 -13.96
N ILE A 47 2.08 -10.96 -12.70
CA ILE A 47 1.40 -12.21 -12.31
C ILE A 47 0.09 -12.34 -13.06
N TYR A 48 -0.67 -11.24 -13.16
CA TYR A 48 -1.96 -11.24 -13.83
C TYR A 48 -1.86 -11.57 -15.31
N TYR A 49 -1.06 -10.81 -16.06
CA TYR A 49 -0.93 -11.01 -17.50
C TYR A 49 -0.31 -12.35 -17.85
N LYS A 50 0.69 -12.79 -17.09
CA LYS A 50 1.34 -14.08 -17.31
C LYS A 50 0.35 -15.23 -17.16
N TYR A 51 -0.34 -15.32 -16.03
CA TYR A 51 -1.28 -16.42 -15.80
C TYR A 51 -2.46 -16.38 -16.78
N TYR A 52 -2.99 -15.20 -17.08
CA TYR A 52 -4.06 -15.05 -18.06
C TYR A 52 -3.64 -15.56 -19.45
N TYR A 53 -2.39 -15.31 -19.86
CA TYR A 53 -1.85 -15.83 -21.12
C TYR A 53 -1.70 -17.36 -21.09
N ASP A 54 -1.24 -17.94 -19.98
CA ASP A 54 -1.06 -19.38 -19.83
C ASP A 54 -2.40 -20.14 -19.96
N ILE A 55 -3.48 -19.56 -19.42
CA ILE A 55 -4.83 -20.14 -19.46
C ILE A 55 -5.67 -19.66 -20.65
N LYS A 56 -5.10 -18.93 -21.62
CA LYS A 56 -5.87 -18.21 -22.66
C LYS A 56 -6.81 -19.10 -23.49
N ASN A 57 -6.51 -20.39 -23.60
CA ASN A 57 -7.32 -21.34 -24.37
C ASN A 57 -8.27 -22.17 -23.47
N ASP A 58 -8.14 -22.10 -22.15
CA ASP A 58 -9.00 -22.79 -21.19
C ASP A 58 -10.12 -21.85 -20.73
N SER A 59 -11.34 -22.06 -21.24
CA SER A 59 -12.48 -21.19 -20.90
C SER A 59 -12.91 -21.30 -19.43
N LEU A 60 -12.71 -22.45 -18.81
CA LEU A 60 -13.14 -22.72 -17.45
C LEU A 60 -12.16 -22.10 -16.45
N GLU A 61 -10.86 -22.27 -16.69
CA GLU A 61 -9.82 -21.60 -15.91
C GLU A 61 -9.91 -20.07 -16.05
N ARG A 62 -10.16 -19.54 -17.25
CA ARG A 62 -10.36 -18.09 -17.42
C ARG A 62 -11.53 -17.56 -16.59
N LYS A 63 -12.70 -18.21 -16.64
CA LYS A 63 -13.85 -17.80 -15.82
C LYS A 63 -13.55 -17.81 -14.33
N ARG A 64 -12.82 -18.83 -13.85
CA ARG A 64 -12.37 -18.91 -12.45
C ARG A 64 -11.42 -17.76 -12.14
N TYR A 65 -10.44 -17.52 -13.00
CA TYR A 65 -9.45 -16.48 -12.80
C TYR A 65 -10.06 -15.07 -12.81
N ASP A 66 -10.98 -14.79 -13.72
CA ASP A 66 -11.76 -13.54 -13.75
C ASP A 66 -12.54 -13.33 -12.45
N SER A 67 -13.11 -14.39 -11.87
CA SER A 67 -13.80 -14.31 -10.59
C SER A 67 -12.85 -13.93 -9.45
N LEU A 68 -11.66 -14.53 -9.39
CA LEU A 68 -10.62 -14.16 -8.41
C LEU A 68 -10.17 -12.71 -8.59
N TYR A 69 -9.99 -12.27 -9.84
CA TYR A 69 -9.61 -10.90 -10.16
C TYR A 69 -10.66 -9.88 -9.74
N LYS A 70 -11.96 -10.16 -9.97
CA LYS A 70 -13.07 -9.30 -9.54
C LYS A 70 -13.06 -9.05 -8.03
N ILE A 71 -12.77 -10.08 -7.22
CA ILE A 71 -12.66 -9.93 -5.76
C ILE A 71 -11.52 -8.96 -5.42
N SER A 72 -10.36 -9.15 -6.04
CA SER A 72 -9.19 -8.29 -5.87
C SER A 72 -9.46 -6.83 -6.27
N VAL A 73 -10.13 -6.59 -7.41
CA VAL A 73 -10.51 -5.25 -7.87
C VAL A 73 -11.49 -4.58 -6.91
N SER A 74 -12.49 -5.31 -6.41
CA SER A 74 -13.45 -4.77 -5.43
C SER A 74 -12.77 -4.29 -4.15
N ILE A 75 -11.71 -4.96 -3.71
CA ILE A 75 -10.92 -4.53 -2.55
C ILE A 75 -10.13 -3.25 -2.84
N ASP A 76 -9.54 -3.13 -4.04
CA ASP A 76 -8.84 -1.92 -4.47
C ASP A 76 -9.77 -0.70 -4.51
N GLU A 77 -10.99 -0.88 -5.03
CA GLU A 77 -12.01 0.17 -5.05
C GLU A 77 -12.44 0.60 -3.64
N LYS A 78 -12.56 -0.35 -2.71
CA LYS A 78 -12.87 -0.05 -1.30
C LYS A 78 -11.73 0.69 -0.62
N LEU A 79 -10.47 0.31 -0.91
CA LEU A 79 -9.29 0.99 -0.38
C LEU A 79 -9.22 2.45 -0.84
N LYS A 80 -9.50 2.74 -2.11
CA LYS A 80 -9.51 4.12 -2.66
C LYS A 80 -10.51 5.03 -1.96
N LYS A 81 -11.62 4.48 -1.45
CA LYS A 81 -12.69 5.20 -0.75
C LYS A 81 -12.52 5.21 0.77
N LEU A 82 -11.47 4.58 1.29
CA LEU A 82 -11.23 4.46 2.71
C LEU A 82 -10.75 5.79 3.29
N ASP A 83 -11.34 6.17 4.43
CA ASP A 83 -10.87 7.32 5.21
C ASP A 83 -9.66 6.90 6.06
N PHE A 84 -8.51 7.48 5.77
CA PHE A 84 -7.24 7.18 6.43
C PHE A 84 -6.99 8.02 7.67
N SER A 85 -7.76 9.09 7.92
CA SER A 85 -7.67 9.84 9.19
C SER A 85 -8.10 8.98 10.39
N ASN A 86 -8.91 7.94 10.12
CA ASN A 86 -9.29 6.95 11.11
C ASN A 86 -8.44 5.68 11.00
N HIS A 87 -7.25 5.70 11.61
CA HIS A 87 -6.28 4.60 11.56
C HIS A 87 -6.89 3.26 12.00
N LYS A 88 -7.70 3.26 13.07
CA LYS A 88 -8.35 2.05 13.60
C LYS A 88 -9.30 1.42 12.57
N LYS A 89 -10.10 2.23 11.87
CA LYS A 89 -11.01 1.75 10.83
C LYS A 89 -10.22 1.18 9.65
N ALA A 90 -9.12 1.84 9.28
CA ALA A 90 -8.28 1.38 8.18
C ALA A 90 -7.57 0.06 8.50
N LEU A 91 -7.03 -0.12 9.70
CA LEU A 91 -6.44 -1.38 10.15
C LEU A 91 -7.46 -2.52 10.17
N LYS A 92 -8.67 -2.28 10.68
CA LYS A 92 -9.77 -3.25 10.62
C LYS A 92 -10.12 -3.64 9.18
N PHE A 93 -10.08 -2.70 8.25
CA PHE A 93 -10.28 -3.00 6.83
C PHE A 93 -9.19 -3.95 6.31
N ARG A 94 -7.91 -3.67 6.55
CA ARG A 94 -6.80 -4.59 6.19
C ARG A 94 -7.00 -5.99 6.75
N ASP A 95 -7.37 -6.09 8.02
CA ASP A 95 -7.56 -7.40 8.66
C ASP A 95 -8.74 -8.17 8.06
N SER A 96 -9.82 -7.45 7.73
CA SER A 96 -10.96 -8.02 7.02
C SER A 96 -10.58 -8.51 5.62
N VAL A 97 -9.72 -7.79 4.89
CA VAL A 97 -9.24 -8.19 3.56
C VAL A 97 -8.46 -9.50 3.64
N ALA A 98 -7.54 -9.62 4.60
CA ALA A 98 -6.78 -10.84 4.76
C ALA A 98 -7.66 -12.04 5.14
N LYS A 99 -8.67 -11.82 5.99
CA LYS A 99 -9.67 -12.83 6.31
C LYS A 99 -10.46 -13.26 5.06
N VAL A 100 -10.89 -12.31 4.22
CA VAL A 100 -11.57 -12.58 2.94
C VAL A 100 -10.68 -13.44 2.02
N PHE A 101 -9.37 -13.18 2.01
CA PHE A 101 -8.41 -13.96 1.23
C PHE A 101 -8.00 -15.28 1.88
N GLY A 102 -8.37 -15.53 3.14
CA GLY A 102 -7.94 -16.70 3.89
C GLY A 102 -6.43 -16.71 4.18
N ILE A 103 -5.81 -15.52 4.25
CA ILE A 103 -4.38 -15.37 4.53
C ILE A 103 -4.21 -15.18 6.04
N PRO A 104 -3.46 -16.07 6.72
CA PRO A 104 -3.20 -15.90 8.15
C PRO A 104 -2.37 -14.64 8.39
N LEU A 105 -2.85 -13.77 9.28
CA LEU A 105 -2.19 -12.51 9.57
C LEU A 105 -1.23 -12.59 10.75
N LYS A 106 0.00 -12.15 10.49
CA LYS A 106 0.87 -11.52 11.48
C LYS A 106 1.25 -10.14 10.93
N PHE A 107 0.35 -9.17 11.03
CA PHE A 107 0.73 -7.77 10.80
C PHE A 107 1.24 -7.12 12.10
N LEU A 108 2.00 -6.04 11.93
CA LEU A 108 2.49 -5.17 13.01
C LEU A 108 1.38 -4.80 13.99
N LYS A 109 1.73 -4.68 15.27
CA LYS A 109 0.77 -4.40 16.34
C LYS A 109 0.13 -3.04 16.09
N ASP A 110 -1.14 -2.87 16.50
CA ASP A 110 -1.87 -1.61 16.35
C ASP A 110 -1.12 -0.39 16.93
N ASP A 111 -0.28 -0.62 17.95
CA ASP A 111 0.51 0.41 18.61
C ASP A 111 1.61 1.03 17.73
N ASP A 112 2.18 0.27 16.78
CA ASP A 112 3.24 0.75 15.88
C ASP A 112 2.74 1.82 14.90
N ASN A 113 1.41 1.94 14.74
CA ASN A 113 0.76 2.78 13.74
C ASN A 113 0.07 4.02 14.32
N LYS A 114 0.05 4.18 15.65
CA LYS A 114 -0.68 5.27 16.33
C LYS A 114 -0.08 6.65 16.09
N ASN A 115 1.22 6.72 15.82
CA ASN A 115 1.96 7.98 15.72
C ASN A 115 2.36 8.33 14.27
N LEU A 116 1.95 7.54 13.28
CA LEU A 116 2.22 7.85 11.88
C LEU A 116 1.31 8.99 11.43
N ASN A 117 1.81 9.87 10.55
CA ASN A 117 0.93 10.81 9.88
C ASN A 117 0.03 10.07 8.86
N ASP A 118 -1.13 10.66 8.55
CA ASP A 118 -2.13 10.05 7.66
C ASP A 118 -1.58 9.69 6.28
N SER A 119 -0.63 10.47 5.76
CA SER A 119 -0.06 10.30 4.42
C SER A 119 0.84 9.07 4.33
N VAL A 120 1.75 8.92 5.29
CA VAL A 120 2.63 7.76 5.47
C VAL A 120 1.80 6.52 5.79
N PHE A 121 0.85 6.65 6.72
CA PHE A 121 -0.07 5.59 7.09
C PHE A 121 -0.86 5.07 5.87
N LYS A 122 -1.40 5.98 5.06
CA LYS A 122 -2.11 5.63 3.81
C LYS A 122 -1.24 4.83 2.85
N LYS A 123 0.01 5.24 2.61
CA LYS A 123 0.92 4.51 1.72
C LYS A 123 1.27 3.13 2.27
N MET A 124 1.60 3.04 3.56
CA MET A 124 1.89 1.77 4.21
C MET A 124 0.69 0.82 4.13
N MET A 125 -0.52 1.33 4.34
CA MET A 125 -1.75 0.56 4.15
C MET A 125 -1.93 0.09 2.71
N ARG A 126 -1.63 0.93 1.72
CA ARG A 126 -1.66 0.53 0.30
C ARG A 126 -0.70 -0.63 0.02
N ILE A 127 0.53 -0.56 0.53
CA ILE A 127 1.51 -1.65 0.41
C ILE A 127 0.99 -2.94 1.04
N ASN A 128 0.42 -2.87 2.26
CA ASN A 128 -0.13 -4.04 2.93
C ASN A 128 -1.24 -4.71 2.11
N ILE A 129 -2.16 -3.92 1.54
CA ILE A 129 -3.22 -4.46 0.68
C ILE A 129 -2.68 -5.04 -0.63
N LEU A 130 -1.68 -4.40 -1.24
CA LEU A 130 -1.03 -4.93 -2.46
C LEU A 130 -0.41 -6.30 -2.20
N ARG A 131 0.35 -6.44 -1.11
CA ARG A 131 0.96 -7.72 -0.71
C ARG A 131 -0.07 -8.81 -0.42
N LEU A 132 -1.19 -8.45 0.22
CA LEU A 132 -2.30 -9.39 0.45
C LEU A 132 -2.91 -9.86 -0.88
N ARG A 133 -3.10 -8.96 -1.83
CA ARG A 133 -3.61 -9.29 -3.17
C ARG A 133 -2.63 -10.18 -3.92
N GLU A 134 -1.34 -9.85 -3.91
CA GLU A 134 -0.29 -10.66 -4.53
C GLU A 134 -0.29 -12.08 -3.94
N THR A 135 -0.26 -12.19 -2.61
CA THR A 135 -0.29 -13.48 -1.91
C THR A 135 -1.55 -14.28 -2.26
N TYR A 136 -2.71 -13.62 -2.29
CA TYR A 136 -3.97 -14.26 -2.66
C TYR A 136 -3.93 -14.82 -4.08
N HIS A 137 -3.48 -14.02 -5.05
CA HIS A 137 -3.34 -14.48 -6.44
C HIS A 137 -2.29 -15.58 -6.56
N GLY A 138 -1.13 -15.43 -5.92
CA GLY A 138 -0.07 -16.43 -5.90
C GLY A 138 -0.55 -17.78 -5.38
N ILE A 139 -1.18 -17.80 -4.19
CA ILE A 139 -1.73 -19.03 -3.58
C ILE A 139 -2.77 -19.65 -4.52
N ARG A 140 -3.71 -18.85 -5.04
CA ARG A 140 -4.79 -19.40 -5.87
C ARG A 140 -4.24 -19.95 -7.17
N ILE A 141 -3.40 -19.20 -7.87
CA ILE A 141 -2.76 -19.63 -9.12
C ILE A 141 -1.95 -20.92 -8.90
N HIS A 142 -1.02 -20.92 -7.93
CA HIS A 142 -0.05 -22.02 -7.78
C HIS A 142 -0.65 -23.27 -7.16
N ARG A 143 -1.65 -23.13 -6.27
CA ARG A 143 -2.35 -24.29 -5.68
C ARG A 143 -3.15 -25.06 -6.73
N PHE A 144 -3.69 -24.38 -7.75
CA PHE A 144 -4.35 -25.05 -8.87
C PHE A 144 -3.37 -25.68 -9.85
N THR A 145 -2.19 -25.08 -10.05
CA THR A 145 -1.13 -25.69 -10.87
C THR A 145 -0.58 -26.96 -10.24
N ALA A 146 -0.35 -26.98 -8.92
CA ALA A 146 0.19 -28.14 -8.21
C ALA A 146 -0.73 -29.37 -8.26
N MET A 147 -2.04 -29.18 -8.11
CA MET A 147 -3.03 -30.25 -8.21
C MET A 147 -3.07 -30.90 -9.61
N LYS A 148 -2.75 -30.15 -10.67
CA LYS A 148 -2.71 -30.70 -12.05
C LYS A 148 -1.48 -31.57 -12.33
N VAL A 149 -0.45 -31.53 -11.47
CA VAL A 149 0.77 -32.34 -11.64
C VAL A 149 0.60 -33.72 -10.99
N GLU A 150 -0.23 -33.86 -9.95
CA GLU A 150 -0.50 -35.14 -9.29
C GLU A 150 -1.42 -36.07 -10.10
N ASP A 151 -2.24 -35.52 -11.00
CA ASP A 151 -3.18 -36.29 -11.84
C ASP A 151 -2.57 -36.80 -13.18
N LYS A 152 -1.24 -36.83 -13.31
CA LYS A 152 -0.52 -37.35 -14.49
C LYS A 152 0.44 -38.48 -14.12
#